data_AF-A0A537Z370-F1
#
_entry.id   AF-A0A537Z370-F1
#
_cell.length_a   1.000
_cell.length_b   1.000
_cell.length_c   1.000
_cell.angle_alpha   90.00
_cell.angle_beta   90.00
_cell.angle_gamma   90.00
#
_symmetry.space_group_name_H-M   'P 1'
#
loop_
_entity.id
_entity.type
_entity.pdbx_description
1 polymer ?
#
loop_
_entity_poly.entity_id
_entity_poly.type
_entity_poly.pdbx_seq_one_letter_code
_entity_poly.pdbx_strand_id
1 'polypeptide(L)'
;MTETRRQRLWLLGASAVVVAAIVVIVIAIGRAGGGTAGTTTGTPEGIAATRALFAGIPQRGVELGAPHAPVTVTEYADLQCPFCGKSARDRWPEIVRRFVRPGRAKLVFRNLAFLGADSLDGARMAAAAALQKRMWQFVDLAYRNQGEEGTGWITDAYLRRIA
;
A
#
# COMPACT_ATOMS: atom_id res chain seq x y z
N MET A 1 16.97 -25.04 -57.90
CA MET A 1 15.63 -24.60 -57.42
C MET A 1 15.30 -25.03 -55.98
N THR A 2 16.17 -25.73 -55.25
CA THR A 2 15.90 -26.29 -53.90
C THR A 2 16.29 -25.36 -52.74
N GLU A 3 17.23 -24.44 -52.93
CA GLU A 3 17.83 -23.62 -51.87
C GLU A 3 16.94 -22.45 -51.42
N THR A 4 16.29 -21.77 -52.36
CA THR A 4 15.37 -20.66 -52.09
C THR A 4 14.11 -21.07 -51.33
N ARG A 5 13.64 -22.32 -51.50
CA ARG A 5 12.49 -22.86 -50.78
C ARG A 5 12.82 -23.13 -49.31
N ARG A 6 14.02 -23.64 -49.03
CA ARG A 6 14.51 -23.91 -47.67
C ARG A 6 14.75 -22.61 -46.89
N GLN A 7 15.29 -21.59 -47.56
CA GLN A 7 15.50 -20.27 -46.96
C GLN A 7 14.18 -19.54 -46.66
N ARG A 8 13.17 -19.64 -47.54
CA ARG A 8 11.81 -19.10 -47.29
C ARG A 8 11.11 -19.82 -46.13
N LEU A 9 11.23 -21.13 -46.03
CA LEU A 9 10.68 -21.91 -44.91
C LEU A 9 11.35 -21.55 -43.58
N TRP A 10 12.66 -21.30 -43.59
CA TRP A 10 13.40 -20.84 -42.42
C TRP A 10 12.98 -19.43 -41.97
N LEU A 11 12.81 -18.50 -42.92
CA LEU A 11 12.34 -17.14 -42.62
C LEU A 11 10.92 -17.12 -42.07
N LEU A 12 10.00 -17.91 -42.65
CA LEU A 12 8.63 -18.03 -42.14
C LEU A 12 8.58 -18.67 -40.74
N GLY A 13 9.41 -19.69 -40.49
CA GLY A 13 9.54 -20.30 -39.17
C GLY A 13 10.10 -19.32 -38.13
N ALA A 14 11.14 -18.55 -38.48
CA ALA A 14 11.73 -17.54 -37.60
C ALA A 14 10.73 -16.40 -37.30
N SER A 15 9.99 -15.92 -38.29
CA SER A 15 8.95 -14.90 -38.09
C SER A 15 7.82 -15.41 -37.19
N ALA A 16 7.38 -16.66 -37.34
CA ALA A 16 6.36 -17.26 -36.47
C ALA A 16 6.83 -17.34 -35.00
N VAL A 17 8.09 -17.68 -34.77
CA VAL A 17 8.68 -17.73 -33.41
C VAL A 17 8.75 -16.33 -32.79
N VAL A 18 9.16 -15.32 -33.55
CA VAL A 18 9.23 -13.93 -33.07
C VAL A 18 7.84 -13.40 -32.71
N VAL A 19 6.84 -13.63 -33.56
CA VAL A 19 5.46 -13.23 -33.28
C VAL A 19 4.91 -13.93 -32.04
N ALA A 20 5.14 -15.23 -31.90
CA ALA A 20 4.74 -15.97 -30.70
C ALA A 20 5.40 -15.43 -29.42
N ALA A 21 6.70 -15.09 -29.47
CA ALA A 21 7.42 -14.50 -28.35
C ALA A 21 6.84 -13.11 -27.97
N ILE A 22 6.54 -12.26 -28.95
CA ILE A 22 5.91 -10.95 -28.71
C ILE A 22 4.54 -11.12 -28.06
N VAL A 23 3.71 -12.05 -28.55
CA VAL A 23 2.38 -12.33 -27.98
C VAL A 23 2.51 -12.79 -26.53
N VAL A 24 3.46 -13.69 -26.22
CA VAL A 24 3.71 -14.14 -24.84
C VAL A 24 4.15 -12.98 -23.94
N ILE A 25 5.02 -12.09 -24.43
CA ILE A 25 5.47 -10.90 -23.68
C ILE A 25 4.30 -9.95 -23.42
N VAL A 26 3.46 -9.68 -24.43
CA VAL A 26 2.27 -8.81 -24.28
C VAL A 26 1.27 -9.40 -23.28
N ILE A 27 1.03 -10.72 -23.31
CA ILE A 27 0.18 -11.41 -22.32
C ILE A 27 0.78 -11.35 -20.92
N ALA A 28 2.11 -11.51 -20.78
CA ALA A 28 2.80 -11.43 -19.51
C ALA A 28 2.71 -10.02 -18.90
N ILE A 29 2.89 -8.97 -19.72
CA ILE A 29 2.74 -7.57 -19.30
C ILE A 29 1.28 -7.25 -18.94
N GLY A 30 0.32 -7.74 -19.73
CA GLY A 30 -1.11 -7.57 -19.44
C GLY A 30 -1.54 -8.22 -18.11
N ARG A 31 -0.91 -9.32 -17.71
CA ARG A 31 -1.12 -9.93 -16.39
C ARG A 31 -0.38 -9.22 -15.25
N ALA A 32 0.70 -8.50 -15.55
CA ALA A 32 1.43 -7.70 -14.56
C ALA A 32 0.78 -6.33 -14.30
N GLY A 33 0.00 -5.80 -15.25
CA GLY A 33 -0.69 -4.49 -15.14
C GLY A 33 -2.17 -4.55 -14.76
N GLY A 34 -2.76 -5.75 -14.66
CA GLY A 34 -4.17 -5.94 -14.29
C GLY A 34 -4.37 -6.04 -12.78
N GLY A 35 -4.25 -4.90 -12.08
CA GLY A 35 -4.76 -4.76 -10.72
C GLY A 35 -6.26 -5.02 -10.73
N THR A 36 -6.65 -6.24 -10.42
CA THR A 36 -8.05 -6.58 -10.17
C THR A 36 -8.49 -5.69 -9.02
N ALA A 37 -9.51 -4.86 -9.25
CA ALA A 37 -10.17 -4.06 -8.22
C ALA A 37 -10.77 -5.02 -7.18
N GLY A 38 -9.94 -5.41 -6.21
CA GLY A 38 -10.26 -6.39 -5.21
C GLY A 38 -11.02 -5.74 -4.07
N THR A 39 -12.34 -5.85 -4.09
CA THR A 39 -13.07 -5.99 -2.82
C THR A 39 -12.69 -7.36 -2.25
N THR A 40 -11.50 -7.47 -1.67
CA THR A 40 -11.02 -8.72 -1.09
C THR A 40 -11.79 -8.96 0.21
N THR A 41 -12.78 -9.84 0.18
CA THR A 41 -13.54 -10.34 1.35
C THR A 41 -12.71 -11.25 2.27
N GLY A 42 -11.39 -11.32 2.08
CA GLY A 42 -10.45 -12.11 2.88
C GLY A 42 -9.82 -11.34 4.05
N THR A 43 -9.11 -12.07 4.91
CA THR A 43 -8.34 -11.50 6.03
C THR A 43 -7.39 -10.40 5.55
N PRO A 44 -7.35 -9.22 6.22
CA PRO A 44 -6.41 -8.15 5.86
C PRO A 44 -4.96 -8.63 5.81
N GLU A 45 -4.22 -8.16 4.81
CA GLU A 45 -2.81 -8.48 4.66
C GLU A 45 -1.97 -7.75 5.70
N GLY A 46 -0.98 -8.45 6.28
CA GLY A 46 0.04 -7.82 7.11
C GLY A 46 -0.33 -7.55 8.57
N ILE A 47 -1.45 -8.08 9.08
CA ILE A 47 -1.87 -7.94 10.49
C ILE A 47 -0.72 -8.21 11.48
N ALA A 48 0.01 -9.31 11.30
CA ALA A 48 1.11 -9.69 12.19
C ALA A 48 2.26 -8.68 12.14
N ALA A 49 2.60 -8.19 10.94
CA ALA A 49 3.65 -7.20 10.74
C ALA A 49 3.28 -5.85 11.35
N THR A 50 2.04 -5.38 11.13
CA THR A 50 1.50 -4.16 11.74
C THR A 50 1.52 -4.23 13.26
N ARG A 51 1.05 -5.34 13.84
CA ARG A 51 1.09 -5.56 15.30
C ARG A 51 2.51 -5.50 15.83
N ALA A 52 3.43 -6.24 15.20
CA ALA A 52 4.82 -6.26 15.61
C ALA A 52 5.48 -4.87 15.52
N LEU A 53 5.21 -4.12 14.43
CA LEU A 53 5.78 -2.80 14.19
C LEU A 53 5.47 -1.82 15.32
N PHE A 54 4.24 -1.81 15.83
CA PHE A 54 3.80 -0.87 16.86
C PHE A 54 3.72 -1.46 18.28
N ALA A 55 4.05 -2.74 18.45
CA ALA A 55 3.98 -3.42 19.75
C ALA A 55 4.80 -2.69 20.82
N GLY A 56 4.14 -2.39 21.95
CA GLY A 56 4.74 -1.76 23.13
C GLY A 56 5.08 -0.28 22.99
N ILE A 57 4.78 0.36 21.86
CA ILE A 57 5.04 1.78 21.66
C ILE A 57 3.83 2.59 22.18
N PRO A 58 4.02 3.58 23.06
CA PRO A 58 2.92 4.41 23.55
C PRO A 58 2.20 5.12 22.40
N GLN A 59 0.87 5.15 22.46
CA GLN A 59 0.02 5.87 21.52
C GLN A 59 -0.99 6.74 22.27
N ARG A 60 -1.18 7.96 21.80
CA ARG A 60 -2.15 8.92 22.36
C ARG A 60 -2.75 9.77 21.24
N GLY A 61 -4.02 9.52 20.94
CA GLY A 61 -4.70 10.16 19.82
C GLY A 61 -3.91 9.90 18.54
N VAL A 62 -3.34 10.96 17.98
CA VAL A 62 -2.56 10.91 16.74
C VAL A 62 -1.07 10.61 16.92
N GLU A 63 -0.57 10.58 18.16
CA GLU A 63 0.85 10.42 18.47
C GLU A 63 1.26 8.94 18.59
N LEU A 64 2.47 8.61 18.11
CA LEU A 64 3.18 7.36 18.34
C LEU A 64 4.58 7.64 18.89
N GLY A 65 4.89 7.11 20.07
CA GLY A 65 6.19 7.26 20.72
C GLY A 65 6.11 7.84 22.13
N ALA A 66 7.27 8.07 22.73
CA ALA A 66 7.35 8.64 24.07
C ALA A 66 6.77 10.08 24.10
N PRO A 67 5.92 10.43 25.08
CA PRO A 67 5.33 11.77 25.22
C PRO A 67 6.33 12.93 25.17
N HIS A 68 7.51 12.70 25.74
CA HIS A 68 8.60 13.67 25.90
C HIS A 68 9.77 13.42 24.95
N ALA A 69 9.56 12.68 23.85
CA ALA A 69 10.60 12.54 22.83
C ALA A 69 11.03 13.92 22.32
N PRO A 70 12.35 14.19 22.19
CA PRO A 70 12.87 15.52 21.91
C PRO A 70 12.55 16.02 20.50
N VAL A 71 12.23 15.10 19.58
CA VAL A 71 11.86 15.42 18.19
C VAL A 71 10.43 14.98 17.91
N THR A 72 9.66 15.83 17.24
CA THR A 72 8.34 15.49 16.70
C THR A 72 8.38 15.53 15.19
N VAL A 73 7.97 14.45 14.54
CA VAL A 73 7.79 14.40 13.08
C VAL A 73 6.30 14.29 12.79
N THR A 74 5.76 15.26 12.07
CA THR A 74 4.36 15.29 11.67
C THR A 74 4.22 14.94 10.20
N GLU A 75 3.44 13.91 9.90
CA GLU A 75 3.07 13.53 8.54
C GLU A 75 1.61 13.91 8.29
N TYR A 76 1.39 14.67 7.22
CA TYR A 76 0.07 14.97 6.68
C TYR A 76 -0.17 14.07 5.48
N ALA A 77 -1.20 13.24 5.55
CA ALA A 77 -1.41 12.22 4.55
C ALA A 77 -2.89 11.87 4.36
N ASP A 78 -3.14 11.20 3.24
CA ASP A 78 -4.43 10.67 2.85
C ASP A 78 -4.28 9.15 2.65
N LEU A 79 -5.28 8.37 3.03
CA LEU A 79 -5.26 6.92 2.90
C LEU A 79 -5.33 6.45 1.44
N GLN A 80 -5.83 7.29 0.53
CA GLN A 80 -5.83 6.99 -0.92
C GLN A 80 -4.49 7.26 -1.59
N CYS A 81 -3.69 8.17 -1.04
CA CYS A 81 -2.45 8.64 -1.67
C CYS A 81 -1.42 7.50 -1.80
N PRO A 82 -0.99 7.13 -3.02
CA PRO A 82 -0.09 5.99 -3.24
C PRO A 82 1.32 6.26 -2.71
N PHE A 83 1.78 7.51 -2.76
CA PHE A 83 3.09 7.90 -2.20
C PHE A 83 3.10 7.86 -0.68
N CYS A 84 1.97 8.18 -0.05
CA CYS A 84 1.77 8.11 1.38
C CYS A 84 1.79 6.64 1.84
N GLY A 85 1.09 5.76 1.11
CA GLY A 85 1.15 4.32 1.34
C GLY A 85 2.55 3.74 1.13
N LYS A 86 3.28 4.19 0.11
CA LYS A 86 4.68 3.81 -0.10
C LYS A 86 5.58 4.25 1.06
N SER A 87 5.44 5.49 1.52
CA SER A 87 6.17 6.02 2.69
C SER A 87 5.88 5.17 3.94
N ALA A 88 4.62 4.84 4.19
CA ALA A 88 4.23 4.01 5.32
C ALA A 88 4.86 2.61 5.26
N ARG A 89 4.84 1.96 4.10
CA ARG A 89 5.41 0.61 3.93
C ARG A 89 6.94 0.59 4.00
N ASP A 90 7.61 1.61 3.45
CA ASP A 90 9.07 1.58 3.26
C ASP A 90 9.83 2.33 4.35
N ARG A 91 9.28 3.44 4.87
CA ARG A 91 9.98 4.38 5.75
C ARG A 91 9.56 4.30 7.20
N TRP A 92 8.28 4.09 7.49
CA TRP A 92 7.83 3.97 8.88
C TRP A 92 8.56 2.86 9.64
N PRO A 93 8.79 1.65 9.11
CA PRO A 93 9.51 0.61 9.84
C PRO A 93 10.91 1.03 10.28
N GLU A 94 11.63 1.73 9.41
CA GLU A 94 12.95 2.26 9.71
C GLU A 94 12.89 3.36 10.77
N ILE A 95 11.98 4.32 10.61
CA ILE A 95 11.81 5.46 11.52
C ILE A 95 11.41 4.97 12.92
N VAL A 96 10.46 4.04 12.99
CA VAL A 96 9.98 3.44 14.23
C VAL A 96 11.10 2.73 14.95
N ARG A 97 11.89 1.91 14.24
CA ARG A 97 13.00 1.15 14.82
C ARG A 97 14.13 2.06 15.31
N ARG A 98 14.54 3.04 14.50
CA ARG A 98 15.75 3.84 14.76
C ARG A 98 15.51 5.04 15.68
N PHE A 99 14.30 5.59 15.71
CA PHE A 99 14.03 6.86 16.39
C PHE A 99 12.87 6.78 17.38
N VAL A 100 11.76 6.12 17.03
CA VAL A 100 10.58 6.10 17.91
C VAL A 100 10.77 5.16 19.10
N ARG A 101 11.17 3.90 18.86
CA ARG A 101 11.40 2.92 19.94
C ARG A 101 12.48 3.38 20.93
N PRO A 102 13.61 3.96 20.50
CA PRO A 102 14.62 4.48 21.44
C PRO A 102 14.21 5.79 22.15
N GLY A 103 13.00 6.32 21.90
CA GLY A 103 12.51 7.55 22.52
C GLY A 103 13.13 8.84 21.95
N ARG A 104 13.83 8.77 20.81
CA ARG A 104 14.49 9.92 20.18
C ARG A 104 13.53 10.81 19.40
N ALA A 105 12.44 10.23 18.88
CA ALA A 105 11.39 10.95 18.20
C ALA A 105 10.01 10.39 18.54
N LYS A 106 8.97 11.20 18.36
CA LYS A 106 7.58 10.75 18.24
C LYS A 106 7.04 11.13 16.87
N LEU A 107 6.13 10.30 16.35
CA LEU A 107 5.42 10.57 15.12
C LEU A 107 4.02 11.10 15.42
N VAL A 108 3.53 11.98 14.55
CA VAL A 108 2.17 12.51 14.56
C VAL A 108 1.61 12.34 13.16
N PHE A 109 0.49 11.63 13.03
CA PHE A 109 -0.19 11.48 11.76
C PHE A 109 -1.43 12.39 11.70
N ARG A 110 -1.54 13.18 10.64
CA ARG A 110 -2.65 14.11 10.41
C ARG A 110 -3.36 13.75 9.11
N ASN A 111 -4.64 13.42 9.22
CA ASN A 111 -5.49 13.20 8.06
C ASN A 111 -5.63 14.49 7.26
N LEU A 112 -5.39 14.43 5.94
CA LEU A 112 -5.57 15.55 5.02
C LEU A 112 -6.72 15.34 4.01
N ALA A 113 -7.32 14.14 3.95
CA ALA A 113 -8.52 13.77 3.18
C ALA A 113 -8.83 14.64 1.95
N PHE A 114 -7.92 14.64 0.97
CA PHE A 114 -7.92 15.55 -0.18
C PHE A 114 -8.17 14.85 -1.52
N LEU A 115 -8.31 13.52 -1.54
CA LEU A 115 -8.45 12.73 -2.78
C LEU A 115 -9.87 12.24 -3.08
N GLY A 116 -10.86 12.58 -2.26
CA GLY A 116 -12.25 12.24 -2.51
C GLY A 116 -13.08 12.07 -1.24
N ALA A 117 -14.37 11.76 -1.44
CA ALA A 117 -15.29 11.55 -0.31
C ALA A 117 -14.92 10.31 0.52
N ASP A 118 -14.42 9.26 -0.12
CA ASP A 118 -13.99 8.02 0.53
C ASP A 118 -12.68 8.21 1.35
N SER A 119 -11.84 9.20 1.01
CA SER A 119 -10.76 9.66 1.90
C SER A 119 -11.27 10.20 3.23
N LEU A 120 -12.40 10.91 3.22
CA LEU A 120 -13.01 11.45 4.44
C LEU A 120 -13.52 10.32 5.33
N ASP A 121 -14.09 9.27 4.76
CA ASP A 121 -14.54 8.09 5.51
C ASP A 121 -13.36 7.32 6.13
N GLY A 122 -12.27 7.17 5.36
CA GLY A 122 -11.00 6.66 5.88
C GLY A 122 -10.45 7.50 7.04
N ALA A 123 -10.46 8.83 6.91
CA ALA A 123 -10.01 9.76 7.94
C ALA A 123 -10.87 9.70 9.22
N ARG A 124 -12.20 9.56 9.07
CA ARG A 124 -13.13 9.38 10.19
C ARG A 124 -12.84 8.08 10.93
N MET A 125 -12.61 6.98 10.22
CA MET A 125 -12.27 5.71 10.84
C MET A 125 -10.90 5.76 11.56
N ALA A 126 -9.90 6.43 10.96
CA ALA A 126 -8.63 6.68 11.63
C ALA A 126 -8.80 7.49 12.93
N ALA A 127 -9.65 8.52 12.91
CA ALA A 127 -9.97 9.29 14.11
C ALA A 127 -10.67 8.44 15.19
N ALA A 128 -11.59 7.55 14.80
CA ALA A 128 -12.23 6.61 15.72
C ALA A 128 -11.23 5.60 16.32
N ALA A 129 -10.29 5.10 15.52
CA ALA A 129 -9.21 4.23 15.98
C ALA A 129 -8.24 4.97 16.92
N ALA A 130 -8.04 6.27 16.74
CA ALA A 130 -7.23 7.11 17.63
C ALA A 130 -7.79 7.18 19.05
N LEU A 131 -9.12 7.27 19.19
CA LEU A 131 -9.80 7.22 20.49
C LEU A 131 -9.56 5.90 21.22
N GLN A 132 -9.26 4.83 20.46
CA GLN A 132 -8.97 3.49 20.97
C GLN A 132 -7.47 3.20 21.10
N LYS A 133 -6.59 4.20 20.88
CA LYS A 133 -5.12 4.04 20.87
C LYS A 133 -4.64 3.02 19.82
N ARG A 134 -5.34 2.95 18.68
CA ARG A 134 -5.08 2.00 17.59
C ARG A 134 -4.94 2.66 16.22
N MET A 135 -4.84 3.99 16.15
CA MET A 135 -4.77 4.71 14.87
C MET A 135 -3.61 4.24 14.00
N TRP A 136 -2.42 4.08 14.58
CA TRP A 136 -1.23 3.71 13.80
C TRP A 136 -1.33 2.31 13.20
N GLN A 137 -1.91 1.37 13.94
CA GLN A 137 -2.21 0.03 13.44
C GLN A 137 -3.24 0.10 12.31
N PHE A 138 -4.32 0.84 12.51
CA PHE A 138 -5.37 1.01 11.49
C PHE A 138 -4.80 1.61 10.21
N VAL A 139 -4.07 2.73 10.32
CA VAL A 139 -3.51 3.45 9.15
C VAL A 139 -2.47 2.61 8.40
N ASP A 140 -1.54 1.94 9.11
CA ASP A 140 -0.57 1.05 8.46
C ASP A 140 -1.27 -0.14 7.78
N LEU A 141 -2.28 -0.74 8.42
CA LEU A 141 -3.04 -1.83 7.82
C LEU A 141 -3.85 -1.35 6.61
N ALA A 142 -4.40 -0.14 6.67
CA ALA A 142 -5.09 0.48 5.56
C ALA A 142 -4.14 0.72 4.38
N TYR A 143 -2.92 1.20 4.62
CA TYR A 143 -1.91 1.37 3.57
C TYR A 143 -1.38 0.04 3.02
N ARG A 144 -1.36 -1.04 3.81
CA ARG A 144 -1.03 -2.39 3.32
C ARG A 144 -2.11 -2.98 2.43
N ASN A 145 -3.36 -2.59 2.64
CA ASN A 145 -4.53 -3.05 1.89
C ASN A 145 -5.10 -1.93 1.00
N GLN A 146 -4.23 -1.02 0.56
CA GLN A 146 -4.59 0.17 -0.20
C GLN A 146 -5.09 -0.21 -1.60
N GLY A 147 -6.29 0.26 -1.95
CA GLY A 147 -6.80 0.20 -3.32
C GLY A 147 -6.24 1.32 -4.20
N GLU A 148 -6.59 1.30 -5.48
CA GLU A 148 -6.15 2.33 -6.43
C GLU A 148 -6.83 3.67 -6.14
N GLU A 149 -6.06 4.76 -6.16
CA GLU A 149 -6.54 6.13 -5.91
C GLU A 149 -7.73 6.49 -6.82
N GLY A 150 -8.77 7.11 -6.26
CA GLY A 150 -9.91 7.62 -7.03
C GLY A 150 -10.92 6.54 -7.46
N THR A 151 -10.76 5.29 -7.03
CA THR A 151 -11.67 4.20 -7.39
C THR A 151 -12.85 4.02 -6.42
N GLY A 152 -12.91 4.76 -5.30
CA GLY A 152 -13.97 4.62 -4.30
C GLY A 152 -13.84 3.35 -3.44
N TRP A 153 -12.63 2.81 -3.30
CA TRP A 153 -12.37 1.51 -2.66
C TRP A 153 -12.54 1.53 -1.14
N ILE A 154 -12.48 2.71 -0.49
CA ILE A 154 -12.69 2.85 0.96
C ILE A 154 -14.20 2.80 1.27
N THR A 155 -14.77 1.60 1.17
CA THR A 155 -16.18 1.30 1.46
C THR A 155 -16.39 0.92 2.93
N ASP A 156 -17.63 0.93 3.42
CA ASP A 156 -17.97 0.42 4.77
C ASP A 156 -17.54 -1.05 4.95
N ALA A 157 -17.75 -1.89 3.94
CA ALA A 157 -17.31 -3.28 3.95
C ALA A 157 -15.78 -3.39 4.08
N TYR A 158 -15.03 -2.55 3.36
CA TYR A 158 -13.58 -2.48 3.50
C TYR A 158 -13.17 -2.03 4.91
N LEU A 159 -13.76 -0.95 5.42
CA LEU A 159 -13.42 -0.40 6.74
C LEU A 159 -13.70 -1.40 7.87
N ARG A 160 -14.83 -2.10 7.84
CA ARG A 160 -15.16 -3.17 8.81
C ARG A 160 -14.20 -4.34 8.76
N ARG A 161 -13.64 -4.62 7.59
CA ARG A 161 -12.69 -5.72 7.40
C ARG A 161 -11.35 -5.42 8.04
N ILE A 162 -10.89 -4.16 8.02
CA ILE A 162 -9.56 -3.77 8.51
C ILE A 162 -9.54 -3.19 9.94
N ALA A 163 -10.68 -2.80 10.51
CA ALA A 163 -10.77 -2.14 11.82
C ALA A 163 -10.78 -3.13 13.01
#